data_AF-A0A968LI82-F1
#
_entry.id   AF-A0A968LI82-F1
#
_cell.length_a   1.000
_cell.length_b   1.000
_cell.length_c   1.000
_cell.angle_alpha   90.00
_cell.angle_beta   90.00
_cell.angle_gamma   90.00
#
_symmetry.space_group_name_H-M   'P 1'
#
loop_
_entity.id
_entity.type
_entity.pdbx_description
1 polymer ?
#
loop_
_entity_poly.entity_id
_entity_poly.type
_entity_poly.pdbx_seq_one_letter_code
_entity_poly.pdbx_strand_id
1 'polypeptide(L)'
;MIGIIAFSLLVIAIVLFVPVGVLFVECVAALLPTCADRILELPQPKLAVLVPAHDEAAGIKATLTSLLPQLVEGDRLVVIADNCTDATAEIAREVGATVIERQDTNRRGKGYALDYGLRYLEETNPPDVVAIVDADCRVEPGTLGAIARLSLATKRPVQSVYLLESPPQPSPKDTVSALAFSIKNLVRMRGMTQLGLPCLLAGTGMAFPWQAIRQVSL
;
A
#
# COMPACT_ATOMS: atom_id res chain seq x y z
N MET A 1 47.31 23.89 1.42
CA MET A 1 46.05 24.10 2.17
C MET A 1 44.85 24.33 1.24
N ILE A 2 44.95 25.24 0.26
CA ILE A 2 43.87 25.53 -0.71
C ILE A 2 43.42 24.29 -1.51
N GLY A 3 44.35 23.42 -1.93
CA GLY A 3 44.02 22.19 -2.70
C GLY A 3 43.22 21.14 -1.92
N ILE A 4 43.46 20.99 -0.61
CA ILE A 4 42.72 20.02 0.22
C ILE A 4 41.28 20.51 0.42
N ILE A 5 41.09 21.80 0.73
CA ILE A 5 39.76 22.39 0.90
C ILE A 5 38.94 22.27 -0.39
N ALA A 6 39.53 22.62 -1.54
CA ALA A 6 38.87 22.52 -2.83
C ALA A 6 38.48 21.07 -3.17
N PHE A 7 39.37 20.10 -2.91
CA PHE A 7 39.08 18.69 -3.11
C PHE A 7 37.94 18.21 -2.21
N SER A 8 37.95 18.56 -0.91
CA SER A 8 36.87 18.20 0.02
C SER A 8 35.51 18.78 -0.41
N LEU A 9 35.47 20.03 -0.84
CA LEU A 9 34.24 20.67 -1.33
C LEU A 9 33.72 19.99 -2.60
N LEU A 10 34.62 19.61 -3.52
CA LEU A 10 34.25 18.88 -4.73
C LEU A 10 33.63 17.51 -4.40
N VAL A 11 34.22 16.77 -3.46
CA VAL A 11 33.67 15.48 -3.03
C VAL A 11 32.28 15.66 -2.43
N ILE A 12 32.08 16.64 -1.54
CA ILE A 12 30.76 16.94 -0.96
C ILE A 12 29.76 17.30 -2.05
N ALA A 13 30.17 18.14 -3.01
CA ALA A 13 29.30 18.54 -4.12
C ALA A 13 28.88 17.34 -4.98
N ILE A 14 29.79 16.42 -5.31
CA ILE A 14 29.47 15.21 -6.07
C ILE A 14 28.52 14.30 -5.27
N VAL A 15 28.78 14.11 -3.97
CA VAL A 15 27.93 13.28 -3.10
C VAL A 15 26.50 13.84 -3.02
N LEU A 16 26.33 15.16 -2.98
CA LEU A 16 25.01 15.81 -2.99
C LEU A 16 24.38 15.85 -4.38
N PHE A 17 25.17 15.94 -5.45
CA PHE A 17 24.69 16.02 -6.82
C PHE A 17 23.97 14.74 -7.25
N VAL A 18 24.46 13.57 -6.84
CA VAL A 18 23.85 12.28 -7.21
C VAL A 18 22.39 12.16 -6.74
N PRO A 19 22.04 12.27 -5.44
CA PRO A 19 20.65 12.14 -4.99
C PRO A 19 19.74 13.26 -5.51
N VAL A 20 20.27 14.49 -5.67
CA VAL A 20 19.51 15.60 -6.26
C VAL A 20 19.22 15.35 -7.74
N GLY A 21 20.20 14.84 -8.48
CA GLY A 21 20.06 14.47 -9.89
C GLY A 21 19.06 13.33 -10.08
N VAL A 22 19.11 12.30 -9.23
CA VAL A 22 18.12 11.20 -9.24
C VAL A 22 16.71 11.75 -8.98
N LEU A 23 16.53 12.56 -7.94
CA LEU A 23 15.23 13.17 -7.64
C LEU A 23 14.74 14.05 -8.79
N PHE A 24 15.62 14.84 -9.42
CA PHE A 24 15.28 15.67 -10.57
C PHE A 24 14.78 14.83 -11.75
N VAL A 25 15.49 13.74 -12.08
CA VAL A 25 15.08 12.83 -13.16
C VAL A 25 13.74 12.17 -12.85
N GLU A 26 13.53 11.70 -11.62
CA GLU A 26 12.25 11.13 -11.19
C GLU A 26 11.11 12.18 -11.32
N CYS A 27 11.33 13.41 -10.88
CA CYS A 27 10.34 14.49 -11.00
C CYS A 27 10.00 14.84 -12.45
N VAL A 28 11.02 14.94 -13.33
CA VAL A 28 10.80 15.22 -14.75
C VAL A 28 10.06 14.06 -15.43
N ALA A 29 10.46 12.82 -15.16
CA ALA A 29 9.80 11.64 -15.69
C ALA A 29 8.34 11.54 -15.22
N ALA A 30 8.03 11.98 -13.99
CA ALA A 30 6.67 12.00 -13.47
C ALA A 30 5.71 12.90 -14.28
N LEU A 31 6.22 13.88 -15.02
CA LEU A 31 5.41 14.75 -15.88
C LEU A 31 4.98 14.06 -17.19
N LEU A 32 5.56 12.90 -17.51
CA LEU A 32 5.19 12.14 -18.71
C LEU A 32 3.75 11.57 -18.59
N PRO A 33 3.02 11.50 -19.72
CA PRO A 33 1.66 10.97 -19.73
C PRO A 33 1.64 9.48 -19.37
N THR A 34 0.63 9.08 -18.58
CA THR A 34 0.35 7.67 -18.25
C THR A 34 -0.83 7.17 -19.08
N CYS A 35 -0.72 5.99 -19.70
CA CYS A 35 -1.85 5.35 -20.38
C CYS A 35 -2.49 4.33 -19.43
N ALA A 36 -3.52 4.78 -18.68
CA ALA A 36 -4.21 3.96 -17.68
C ALA A 36 -5.28 3.02 -18.28
N ASP A 37 -5.81 3.35 -19.46
CA ASP A 37 -6.98 2.68 -20.04
C ASP A 37 -6.76 1.18 -20.32
N ARG A 38 -5.51 0.77 -20.56
CA ARG A 38 -5.17 -0.64 -20.83
C ARG A 38 -5.36 -1.56 -19.62
N ILE A 39 -5.43 -1.01 -18.40
CA ILE A 39 -5.56 -1.81 -17.17
C ILE A 39 -6.94 -2.48 -17.12
N LEU A 40 -7.99 -1.82 -17.61
CA LEU A 40 -9.36 -2.33 -17.58
C LEU A 40 -9.57 -3.53 -18.51
N GLU A 41 -8.75 -3.64 -19.56
CA GLU A 41 -8.78 -4.75 -20.53
C GLU A 41 -8.10 -6.03 -20.01
N LEU A 42 -7.33 -5.93 -18.91
CA LEU A 42 -6.61 -7.07 -18.35
C LEU A 42 -7.58 -8.07 -17.68
N PRO A 43 -7.23 -9.37 -17.64
CA PRO A 43 -8.05 -10.39 -16.99
C PRO A 43 -8.34 -10.06 -15.53
N GLN A 44 -9.57 -10.35 -15.09
CA GLN A 44 -9.99 -10.15 -13.71
C GLN A 44 -9.53 -11.33 -12.83
N PRO A 45 -8.65 -11.11 -11.83
CA PRO A 45 -8.25 -12.15 -10.87
C PRO A 45 -9.33 -12.39 -9.81
N LYS A 46 -9.27 -13.54 -9.13
CA LYS A 46 -9.86 -13.69 -7.79
C LYS A 46 -9.04 -12.90 -6.77
N LEU A 47 -9.64 -11.90 -6.14
CA LEU A 47 -8.97 -11.02 -5.19
C LEU A 47 -9.35 -11.38 -3.75
N ALA A 48 -8.35 -11.44 -2.86
CA ALA A 48 -8.58 -11.32 -1.43
C ALA A 48 -8.00 -10.00 -0.92
N VAL A 49 -8.75 -9.25 -0.12
CA VAL A 49 -8.28 -8.05 0.56
C VAL A 49 -8.09 -8.38 2.03
N LEU A 50 -6.86 -8.22 2.52
CA LEU A 50 -6.52 -8.33 3.94
C LEU A 50 -6.47 -6.94 4.56
N VAL A 51 -7.20 -6.78 5.67
CA VAL A 51 -7.23 -5.55 6.47
C VAL A 51 -6.76 -5.88 7.89
N PRO A 52 -5.47 -5.72 8.23
CA PRO A 52 -5.02 -5.86 9.61
C PRO A 52 -5.54 -4.68 10.45
N ALA A 53 -6.06 -4.97 11.64
CA ALA A 53 -6.63 -3.98 12.54
C ALA A 53 -6.24 -4.28 14.00
N HIS A 54 -5.94 -3.23 14.77
CA HIS A 54 -5.69 -3.29 16.21
C HIS A 54 -6.28 -2.04 16.86
N ASP A 55 -7.40 -2.20 17.56
CA ASP A 55 -8.15 -1.10 18.19
C ASP A 55 -8.52 0.05 17.23
N GLU A 56 -9.16 -0.30 16.12
CA GLU A 56 -9.52 0.58 14.99
C GLU A 56 -11.03 0.89 14.93
N ALA A 57 -11.78 0.71 16.03
CA ALA A 57 -13.24 0.87 16.04
C ALA A 57 -13.70 2.25 15.54
N ALA A 58 -12.88 3.29 15.72
CA ALA A 58 -13.20 4.66 15.30
C ALA A 58 -13.18 4.84 13.77
N GLY A 59 -12.31 4.13 13.05
CA GLY A 59 -12.03 4.36 11.62
C GLY A 59 -12.46 3.22 10.69
N ILE A 60 -12.44 1.97 11.18
CA ILE A 60 -12.55 0.78 10.34
C ILE A 60 -13.82 0.74 9.48
N LYS A 61 -14.94 1.24 10.01
CA LYS A 61 -16.21 1.29 9.26
C LYS A 61 -16.08 2.09 7.96
N ALA A 62 -15.40 3.23 7.98
CA ALA A 62 -15.22 4.08 6.80
C ALA A 62 -14.35 3.37 5.75
N THR A 63 -13.27 2.73 6.20
CA THR A 63 -12.37 1.93 5.35
C THR A 63 -13.13 0.81 4.66
N LEU A 64 -13.82 -0.04 5.41
CA LEU A 64 -14.56 -1.19 4.85
C LEU A 64 -15.69 -0.73 3.90
N THR A 65 -16.37 0.36 4.23
CA THR A 65 -17.38 0.97 3.35
C THR A 65 -16.79 1.46 2.02
N SER A 66 -15.52 1.88 2.00
CA SER A 66 -14.82 2.25 0.76
C SER A 66 -14.36 1.04 -0.07
N LEU A 67 -14.12 -0.10 0.57
CA LEU A 67 -13.62 -1.33 -0.07
C LEU A 67 -14.75 -2.17 -0.67
N LEU A 68 -15.84 -2.40 0.08
CA LEU A 68 -16.91 -3.32 -0.29
C LEU A 68 -17.50 -3.08 -1.69
N PRO A 69 -17.81 -1.83 -2.11
CA PRO A 69 -18.39 -1.59 -3.43
C PRO A 69 -17.46 -1.93 -4.61
N GLN A 70 -16.17 -2.14 -4.34
CA GLN A 70 -15.17 -2.45 -5.37
C GLN A 70 -14.97 -3.96 -5.57
N LEU A 71 -15.54 -4.79 -4.68
CA LEU A 71 -15.41 -6.24 -4.73
C LEU A 71 -16.45 -6.82 -5.70
N VAL A 72 -16.04 -7.84 -6.46
CA VAL A 72 -16.96 -8.58 -7.34
C VAL A 72 -17.23 -9.98 -6.80
N GLU A 73 -18.09 -10.73 -7.51
CA GLU A 73 -18.33 -12.13 -7.20
C GLU A 73 -17.04 -12.95 -7.16
N GLY A 74 -16.82 -13.66 -6.06
CA GLY A 74 -15.61 -14.46 -5.82
C GLY A 74 -14.50 -13.74 -5.07
N ASP A 75 -14.58 -12.41 -4.92
CA ASP A 75 -13.63 -11.66 -4.11
C ASP A 75 -13.93 -11.82 -2.61
N ARG A 76 -12.90 -11.62 -1.78
CA ARG A 76 -12.99 -11.78 -0.32
C ARG A 76 -12.45 -10.55 0.38
N LEU A 77 -13.16 -10.07 1.41
CA LEU A 77 -12.67 -9.06 2.35
C LEU A 77 -12.50 -9.68 3.71
N VAL A 78 -11.24 -9.77 4.18
CA VAL A 78 -10.87 -10.40 5.44
C VAL A 78 -10.21 -9.36 6.34
N VAL A 79 -10.86 -9.07 7.46
CA VAL A 79 -10.31 -8.26 8.54
C VAL A 79 -9.62 -9.17 9.54
N ILE A 80 -8.37 -8.85 9.85
CA ILE A 80 -7.61 -9.50 10.93
C ILE A 80 -7.68 -8.60 12.16
N ALA A 81 -8.59 -8.91 13.08
CA ALA A 81 -8.66 -8.24 14.37
C ALA A 81 -7.58 -8.84 15.28
N ASP A 82 -6.42 -8.19 15.34
CA ASP A 82 -5.25 -8.67 16.07
C ASP A 82 -5.17 -8.02 17.44
N ASN A 83 -5.35 -8.79 18.50
CA ASN A 83 -5.28 -8.34 19.90
C ASN A 83 -6.21 -7.15 20.22
N CYS A 84 -7.33 -7.00 19.52
CA CYS A 84 -8.27 -5.91 19.77
C CYS A 84 -8.97 -6.09 21.12
N THR A 85 -9.19 -4.98 21.81
CA THR A 85 -9.96 -4.89 23.06
C THR A 85 -11.19 -4.01 22.94
N ASP A 86 -11.36 -3.36 21.79
CA ASP A 86 -12.50 -2.52 21.45
C ASP A 86 -13.52 -3.24 20.52
N ALA A 87 -14.46 -2.47 19.96
CA ALA A 87 -15.51 -2.99 19.08
C ALA A 87 -15.07 -3.24 17.62
N THR A 88 -13.76 -3.23 17.31
CA THR A 88 -13.25 -3.37 15.92
C THR A 88 -13.82 -4.60 15.21
N ALA A 89 -13.78 -5.76 15.87
CA ALA A 89 -14.23 -7.02 15.27
C ALA A 89 -15.75 -7.05 15.05
N GLU A 90 -16.53 -6.49 15.99
CA GLU A 90 -17.98 -6.39 15.88
C GLU A 90 -18.38 -5.49 14.71
N ILE A 91 -17.82 -4.27 14.65
CA ILE A 91 -18.09 -3.31 13.58
C ILE A 91 -17.73 -3.88 12.21
N ALA A 92 -16.61 -4.59 12.09
CA ALA A 92 -16.21 -5.21 10.83
C ALA A 92 -17.20 -6.29 10.35
N ARG A 93 -17.75 -7.10 11.27
CA ARG A 93 -18.80 -8.09 10.95
C ARG A 93 -20.09 -7.43 10.52
N GLU A 94 -20.53 -6.38 11.21
CA GLU A 94 -21.76 -5.65 10.88
C GLU A 94 -21.72 -5.05 9.48
N VAL A 95 -20.55 -4.59 9.03
CA VAL A 95 -20.34 -4.03 7.69
C VAL A 95 -20.34 -5.13 6.62
N GLY A 96 -20.22 -6.41 7.00
CA GLY A 96 -20.27 -7.55 6.08
C GLY A 96 -18.89 -8.10 5.68
N ALA A 97 -17.82 -7.72 6.38
CA ALA A 97 -16.51 -8.32 6.17
C ALA A 97 -16.40 -9.70 6.86
N THR A 98 -15.58 -10.58 6.31
CA THR A 98 -15.13 -11.77 7.04
C THR A 98 -14.13 -11.32 8.10
N VAL A 99 -14.34 -11.71 9.37
CA VAL A 99 -13.45 -11.31 10.47
C VAL A 99 -12.80 -12.54 11.07
N ILE A 100 -11.47 -12.51 11.13
CA ILE A 100 -10.67 -13.49 11.86
C ILE A 100 -10.03 -12.78 13.06
N GLU A 101 -10.16 -13.37 14.23
CA GLU A 101 -9.63 -12.81 15.48
C GLU A 101 -8.37 -13.56 15.89
N ARG A 102 -7.35 -12.82 16.29
CA ARG A 102 -6.08 -13.35 16.78
C ARG A 102 -5.76 -12.73 18.13
N GLN A 103 -5.48 -13.57 19.13
CA GLN A 103 -4.98 -13.12 20.43
C GLN A 103 -3.61 -13.75 20.68
N ASP A 104 -2.56 -12.94 20.61
CA ASP A 104 -1.17 -13.35 20.83
C ASP A 104 -0.34 -12.14 21.28
N THR A 105 -0.12 -12.05 22.59
CA THR A 105 0.61 -10.96 23.21
C THR A 105 2.13 -11.08 23.08
N ASN A 106 2.64 -12.24 22.66
CA ASN A 106 4.08 -12.49 22.50
C ASN A 106 4.57 -12.15 21.09
N ARG A 107 3.71 -12.33 20.08
CA ARG A 107 4.00 -12.03 18.66
C ARG A 107 3.11 -10.91 18.17
N ARG A 108 3.47 -9.67 18.51
CA ARG A 108 2.72 -8.45 18.17
C ARG A 108 3.26 -7.79 16.91
N GLY A 109 2.38 -7.13 16.17
CA GLY A 109 2.72 -6.30 15.02
C GLY A 109 2.09 -6.77 13.73
N LYS A 110 2.01 -5.85 12.76
CA LYS A 110 1.33 -6.03 11.49
C LYS A 110 1.80 -7.26 10.70
N GLY A 111 3.09 -7.59 10.75
CA GLY A 111 3.65 -8.78 10.09
C GLY A 111 2.97 -10.08 10.54
N TYR A 112 2.87 -10.30 11.86
CA TYR A 112 2.20 -11.48 12.42
C TYR A 112 0.69 -11.52 12.15
N ALA A 113 0.02 -10.37 12.14
CA ALA A 113 -1.39 -10.29 11.76
C ALA A 113 -1.59 -10.68 10.29
N LEU A 114 -0.72 -10.19 9.40
CA LEU A 114 -0.75 -10.54 7.98
C LEU A 114 -0.38 -12.01 7.74
N ASP A 115 0.61 -12.56 8.43
CA ASP A 115 0.96 -13.99 8.40
C ASP A 115 -0.25 -14.86 8.78
N TYR A 116 -0.98 -14.48 9.84
CA TYR A 116 -2.22 -15.14 10.25
C TYR A 116 -3.31 -15.06 9.16
N GLY A 117 -3.48 -13.88 8.54
CA GLY A 117 -4.40 -13.70 7.41
C GLY A 117 -4.03 -14.53 6.18
N LEU A 118 -2.74 -14.62 5.84
CA LEU A 118 -2.26 -15.41 4.71
C LEU A 118 -2.49 -16.90 4.94
N ARG A 119 -2.21 -17.43 6.14
CA ARG A 119 -2.52 -18.84 6.47
C ARG A 119 -4.00 -19.14 6.36
N TYR A 120 -4.85 -18.24 6.87
CA TYR A 120 -6.29 -18.38 6.73
C TYR A 120 -6.73 -18.45 5.25
N LEU A 121 -6.16 -17.61 4.37
CA LEU A 121 -6.45 -17.68 2.93
C LEU A 121 -5.96 -18.99 2.32
N GLU A 122 -4.78 -19.48 2.71
CA GLU A 122 -4.21 -20.74 2.21
C GLU A 122 -5.07 -21.95 2.60
N GLU A 123 -5.55 -22.00 3.83
CA GLU A 123 -6.36 -23.10 4.36
C GLU A 123 -7.79 -23.13 3.80
N THR A 124 -8.35 -21.95 3.49
CA THR A 124 -9.76 -21.83 3.09
C THR A 124 -9.96 -21.87 1.58
N ASN A 125 -9.32 -20.96 0.85
CA ASN A 125 -9.40 -20.86 -0.60
C ASN A 125 -8.39 -19.82 -1.10
N PRO A 126 -7.22 -20.26 -1.61
CA PRO A 126 -6.19 -19.37 -2.14
C PRO A 126 -6.71 -18.45 -3.27
N PRO A 127 -6.47 -17.13 -3.22
CA PRO A 127 -6.81 -16.21 -4.31
C PRO A 127 -5.76 -16.25 -5.43
N ASP A 128 -6.01 -15.54 -6.53
CA ASP A 128 -4.97 -15.26 -7.53
C ASP A 128 -4.07 -14.10 -7.08
N VAL A 129 -4.68 -13.10 -6.44
CA VAL A 129 -4.03 -11.89 -5.94
C VAL A 129 -4.53 -11.58 -4.53
N VAL A 130 -3.63 -11.13 -3.67
CA VAL A 130 -4.00 -10.56 -2.37
C VAL A 130 -3.65 -9.07 -2.34
N ALA A 131 -4.59 -8.24 -1.91
CA ALA A 131 -4.36 -6.84 -1.60
C ALA A 131 -4.28 -6.63 -0.09
N ILE A 132 -3.43 -5.70 0.36
CA ILE A 132 -3.28 -5.31 1.76
C ILE A 132 -3.67 -3.85 1.89
N VAL A 133 -4.63 -3.55 2.76
CA VAL A 133 -5.14 -2.21 3.02
C VAL A 133 -5.25 -2.00 4.52
N ASP A 134 -4.76 -0.86 5.01
CA ASP A 134 -4.84 -0.53 6.44
C ASP A 134 -6.25 -0.13 6.86
N ALA A 135 -6.58 -0.42 8.12
CA ALA A 135 -7.92 -0.22 8.68
C ALA A 135 -8.35 1.26 8.79
N ASP A 136 -7.43 2.20 8.57
CA ASP A 136 -7.62 3.66 8.64
C ASP A 136 -7.52 4.36 7.27
N CYS A 137 -7.62 3.61 6.17
CA CYS A 137 -7.46 4.14 4.82
C CYS A 137 -8.78 4.35 4.06
N ARG A 138 -8.89 5.48 3.36
CA ARG A 138 -9.90 5.68 2.30
C ARG A 138 -9.34 5.19 0.97
N VAL A 139 -10.03 4.24 0.33
CA VAL A 139 -9.63 3.72 -0.98
C VAL A 139 -10.51 4.29 -2.08
N GLU A 140 -9.90 4.89 -3.11
CA GLU A 140 -10.65 5.43 -4.25
C GLU A 140 -11.33 4.30 -5.06
N PRO A 141 -12.55 4.52 -5.59
CA PRO A 141 -13.24 3.55 -6.42
C PRO A 141 -12.40 3.08 -7.62
N GLY A 142 -12.41 1.77 -7.87
CA GLY A 142 -11.67 1.15 -8.98
C GLY A 142 -10.21 0.82 -8.66
N THR A 143 -9.67 1.29 -7.51
CA THR A 143 -8.28 1.02 -7.10
C THR A 143 -8.03 -0.47 -6.97
N LEU A 144 -8.89 -1.21 -6.25
CA LEU A 144 -8.70 -2.64 -6.00
C LEU A 144 -8.64 -3.45 -7.30
N GLY A 145 -9.58 -3.19 -8.21
CA GLY A 145 -9.62 -3.83 -9.52
C GLY A 145 -8.36 -3.52 -10.34
N ALA A 146 -7.91 -2.27 -10.33
CA ALA A 146 -6.73 -1.84 -11.08
C ALA A 146 -5.44 -2.51 -10.57
N ILE A 147 -5.18 -2.48 -9.26
CA ILE A 147 -3.96 -3.09 -8.69
C ILE A 147 -3.98 -4.61 -8.82
N ALA A 148 -5.16 -5.23 -8.71
CA ALA A 148 -5.28 -6.68 -8.82
C ALA A 148 -5.01 -7.16 -10.25
N ARG A 149 -5.64 -6.52 -11.25
CA ARG A 149 -5.41 -6.81 -12.68
C ARG A 149 -3.94 -6.60 -13.06
N LEU A 150 -3.35 -5.48 -12.63
CA LEU A 150 -1.95 -5.18 -12.94
C LEU A 150 -0.99 -6.19 -12.27
N SER A 151 -1.27 -6.59 -11.03
CA SER A 151 -0.44 -7.56 -10.30
C SER A 151 -0.49 -8.93 -10.97
N LEU A 152 -1.69 -9.40 -11.37
CA LEU A 152 -1.84 -10.66 -12.10
C LEU A 152 -1.11 -10.61 -13.46
N ALA A 153 -1.33 -9.57 -14.25
CA ALA A 153 -0.78 -9.45 -15.60
C ALA A 153 0.76 -9.35 -15.60
N THR A 154 1.33 -8.60 -14.66
CA THR A 154 2.78 -8.42 -14.54
C THR A 154 3.47 -9.52 -13.76
N LYS A 155 2.71 -10.34 -13.01
CA LYS A 155 3.21 -11.31 -12.05
C LYS A 155 4.16 -10.69 -11.02
N ARG A 156 3.90 -9.44 -10.63
CA ARG A 156 4.73 -8.65 -9.71
C ARG A 156 3.87 -7.95 -8.67
N PRO A 157 4.45 -7.60 -7.51
CA PRO A 157 3.81 -6.69 -6.56
C PRO A 157 3.51 -5.34 -7.21
N VAL A 158 2.38 -4.74 -6.83
CA VAL A 158 1.93 -3.43 -7.29
C VAL A 158 1.61 -2.57 -6.07
N GLN A 159 1.99 -1.30 -6.14
CA GLN A 159 1.68 -0.28 -5.14
C GLN A 159 0.71 0.74 -5.76
N SER A 160 -0.45 0.95 -5.13
CA SER A 160 -1.31 2.08 -5.46
C SER A 160 -0.69 3.38 -4.93
N VAL A 161 -1.17 4.51 -5.43
CA VAL A 161 -0.86 5.80 -4.80
C VAL A 161 -1.37 5.77 -3.36
N TYR A 162 -0.51 6.13 -2.41
CA TYR A 162 -0.83 6.21 -0.98
C TYR A 162 -0.42 7.58 -0.45
N LEU A 163 -1.40 8.41 -0.12
CA LEU A 163 -1.21 9.79 0.33
C LEU A 163 -1.73 9.98 1.75
N LEU A 164 -1.25 11.04 2.38
CA LEU A 164 -1.73 11.46 3.69
C LEU A 164 -2.85 12.49 3.51
N GLU A 165 -4.06 12.15 3.96
CA GLU A 165 -5.17 13.11 4.02
C GLU A 165 -4.89 14.14 5.14
N SER A 166 -4.99 15.43 4.80
CA SER A 166 -4.82 16.49 5.79
C SER A 166 -6.12 16.71 6.55
N PRO A 167 -6.08 16.99 7.86
CA PRO A 167 -7.28 17.33 8.62
C PRO A 167 -7.91 18.64 8.10
N PRO A 168 -9.19 18.91 8.40
CA PRO A 168 -9.90 20.10 7.90
C PRO A 168 -9.22 21.44 8.23
N GLN A 169 -8.45 21.49 9.33
CA GLN A 169 -7.63 22.64 9.73
C GLN A 169 -6.19 22.18 9.92
N PRO A 170 -5.37 22.14 8.84
CA PRO A 170 -4.03 21.59 8.90
C PRO A 170 -3.07 22.51 9.65
N SER A 171 -2.26 21.92 10.53
CA SER A 171 -1.08 22.59 11.07
C SER A 171 0.06 22.62 10.05
N PRO A 172 1.10 23.45 10.23
CA PRO A 172 2.28 23.42 9.36
C PRO A 172 2.95 22.04 9.28
N LYS A 173 2.93 21.27 10.37
CA LYS A 173 3.45 19.90 10.42
C LYS A 173 2.67 18.97 9.50
N ASP A 174 1.34 19.10 9.47
CA ASP A 174 0.47 18.27 8.63
C ASP A 174 0.73 18.58 7.16
N THR A 175 0.84 19.87 6.81
CA THR A 175 1.16 20.31 5.44
C THR A 175 2.53 19.78 4.97
N VAL A 176 3.55 19.87 5.82
CA VAL A 176 4.89 19.33 5.49
C VAL A 176 4.84 17.81 5.32
N SER A 177 4.07 17.11 6.16
CA SER A 177 3.91 15.65 6.08
C SER A 177 3.16 15.24 4.80
N ALA A 178 2.06 15.92 4.46
CA ALA A 178 1.29 15.68 3.24
C ALA A 178 2.13 15.95 1.98
N LEU A 179 2.92 17.02 1.98
CA LEU A 179 3.87 17.31 0.90
C LEU A 179 4.93 16.20 0.78
N ALA A 180 5.52 15.77 1.90
CA ALA A 180 6.53 14.71 1.91
C ALA A 180 5.97 13.39 1.36
N PHE A 181 4.74 13.02 1.75
CA PHE A 181 4.04 11.84 1.19
C PHE A 181 3.74 12.01 -0.29
N SER A 182 3.31 13.20 -0.73
CA SER A 182 3.05 13.48 -2.15
C SER A 182 4.32 13.33 -2.99
N ILE A 183 5.46 13.86 -2.52
CA ILE A 183 6.74 13.68 -3.21
C ILE A 183 7.12 12.19 -3.23
N LYS A 184 7.10 11.53 -2.07
CA LYS A 184 7.58 10.14 -1.93
C LYS A 184 6.71 9.11 -2.67
N ASN A 185 5.40 9.16 -2.47
CA ASN A 185 4.47 8.09 -2.87
C ASN A 185 3.69 8.41 -4.14
N LEU A 186 3.72 9.66 -4.63
CA LEU A 186 3.12 10.04 -5.90
C LEU A 186 4.19 10.44 -6.92
N VAL A 187 4.92 11.54 -6.69
CA VAL A 187 5.82 12.10 -7.71
C VAL A 187 6.94 11.12 -8.04
N ARG A 188 7.70 10.69 -7.04
CA ARG A 188 8.86 9.80 -7.25
C ARG A 188 8.43 8.43 -7.79
N MET A 189 7.37 7.82 -7.22
CA MET A 189 6.86 6.53 -7.69
C MET A 189 6.35 6.59 -9.12
N ARG A 190 5.66 7.67 -9.50
CA ARG A 190 5.23 7.89 -10.89
C ARG A 190 6.42 8.04 -11.82
N GLY A 191 7.43 8.82 -11.43
CA GLY A 191 8.68 8.95 -12.19
C GLY A 191 9.38 7.61 -12.41
N MET A 192 9.54 6.82 -11.34
CA MET A 192 10.13 5.48 -11.43
C MET A 192 9.31 4.57 -12.35
N THR A 193 7.98 4.60 -12.27
CA THR A 193 7.10 3.81 -13.15
C THR A 193 7.29 4.17 -14.61
N GLN A 194 7.41 5.46 -14.94
CA GLN A 194 7.67 5.94 -16.31
C GLN A 194 9.04 5.52 -16.84
N LEU A 195 10.01 5.36 -15.96
CA LEU A 195 11.35 4.88 -16.27
C LEU A 195 11.46 3.34 -16.28
N GLY A 196 10.36 2.61 -16.03
CA GLY A 196 10.36 1.15 -15.91
C GLY A 196 11.13 0.62 -14.69
N LEU A 197 11.34 1.46 -13.68
CA LEU A 197 12.03 1.11 -12.44
C LEU A 197 11.08 0.51 -11.39
N PRO A 198 11.60 -0.28 -10.44
CA PRO A 198 10.79 -0.81 -9.34
C PRO A 198 10.20 0.31 -8.47
N CYS A 199 8.99 0.08 -7.95
CA CYS A 199 8.39 0.97 -6.95
C CYS A 199 8.64 0.43 -5.53
N LEU A 200 8.69 1.34 -4.56
CA LEU A 200 8.75 0.98 -3.15
C LEU A 200 7.34 0.65 -2.64
N LEU A 201 7.24 -0.42 -1.87
CA LEU A 201 6.03 -0.77 -1.15
C LEU A 201 5.88 0.13 0.08
N ALA A 202 4.69 0.69 0.28
CA ALA A 202 4.41 1.73 1.26
C ALA A 202 3.57 1.26 2.46
N GLY A 203 3.32 -0.05 2.58
CA GLY A 203 2.67 -0.66 3.73
C GLY A 203 1.15 -0.83 3.60
N THR A 204 0.49 -0.10 2.72
CA THR A 204 -0.97 -0.18 2.43
C THR A 204 -1.22 0.10 0.95
N GLY A 205 -2.36 -0.32 0.42
CA GLY A 205 -2.68 -0.17 -1.00
C GLY A 205 -1.79 -1.02 -1.90
N MET A 206 -1.32 -2.16 -1.40
CA MET A 206 -0.41 -3.06 -2.10
C MET A 206 -1.16 -4.28 -2.61
N ALA A 207 -0.84 -4.77 -3.81
CA ALA A 207 -1.34 -6.03 -4.33
C ALA A 207 -0.20 -6.97 -4.73
N PHE A 208 -0.36 -8.25 -4.45
CA PHE A 208 0.66 -9.26 -4.68
C PHE A 208 0.07 -10.49 -5.38
N PRO A 209 0.77 -11.08 -6.35
CA PRO A 209 0.40 -12.40 -6.86
C PRO A 209 0.49 -13.40 -5.71
N TRP A 210 -0.51 -14.25 -5.56
CA TRP A 210 -0.55 -15.23 -4.47
C TRP A 210 0.70 -16.11 -4.42
N GLN A 211 1.18 -16.52 -5.60
CA GLN A 211 2.38 -17.35 -5.73
C GLN A 211 3.64 -16.69 -5.18
N ALA A 212 3.71 -15.35 -5.16
CA ALA A 212 4.86 -14.61 -4.65
C ALA A 212 4.77 -14.40 -3.14
N ILE A 213 3.62 -13.93 -2.64
CA ILE A 213 3.49 -13.56 -1.22
C ILE A 213 3.43 -14.75 -0.27
N ARG A 214 2.87 -15.90 -0.70
CA ARG A 214 2.81 -17.11 0.14
C ARG A 214 4.19 -17.69 0.50
N GLN A 215 5.24 -17.27 -0.20
CA GLN A 215 6.61 -17.70 0.06
C GLN A 215 7.33 -16.83 1.10
N VAL A 216 6.73 -15.71 1.49
CA VAL A 216 7.33 -14.75 2.40
C VAL A 216 7.03 -15.17 3.84
N SER A 217 8.07 -15.25 4.67
CA SER A 217 7.90 -15.30 6.13
C SER A 217 7.70 -13.88 6.64
N LEU A 218 6.50 -13.58 7.13
CA LEU A 218 6.17 -12.30 7.76
C LEU A 218 6.33 -12.33 9.30
#